data_AF-B1Y1W8-F1
#
_entry.id   AF-B1Y1W8-F1
#
_cell.length_a   1.000
_cell.length_b   1.000
_cell.length_c   1.000
_cell.angle_alpha   90.00
_cell.angle_beta   90.00
_cell.angle_gamma   90.00
#
_symmetry.space_group_name_H-M   'P 1'
#
loop_
_entity.id
_entity.type
_entity.pdbx_description
1 polymer ?
#
loop_
_entity_poly.entity_id
_entity_poly.type
_entity_poly.pdbx_seq_one_letter_code
_entity_poly.pdbx_strand_id
1 'polypeptide(L)'
;MSRTVRKAADRLAVASLGCSRDPLSGPVLQAHGHKGTIQFLLQGTPGGLYVERDECPTHGVRTIQSLLFAERDEFLRWCDEDPVLFEHPLLHERLQRTGLERWDPEPGPCERTALR
;
A
#
# COMPACT_ATOMS: atom_id res chain seq x y z
N MET A 1 -19.35 -9.55 -15.92
CA MET A 1 -18.77 -10.08 -14.67
C MET A 1 -18.29 -8.89 -13.84
N SER A 2 -19.20 -8.31 -13.07
CA SER A 2 -18.97 -7.06 -12.35
C SER A 2 -18.30 -7.35 -11.01
N ARG A 3 -17.02 -6.98 -10.85
CA ARG A 3 -16.36 -6.99 -9.55
C ARG A 3 -16.85 -5.77 -8.77
N THR A 4 -17.59 -6.01 -7.70
CA THR A 4 -18.09 -4.96 -6.79
C THR A 4 -16.91 -4.33 -6.06
N VAL A 5 -16.47 -3.16 -6.51
CA VAL A 5 -15.55 -2.31 -5.75
C VAL A 5 -16.35 -1.68 -4.61
N ARG A 6 -16.12 -2.16 -3.38
CA ARG A 6 -16.69 -1.50 -2.19
C ARG A 6 -15.98 -0.17 -1.99
N LYS A 7 -16.71 0.92 -2.21
CA LYS A 7 -16.30 2.29 -1.87
C LYS A 7 -16.40 2.47 -0.35
N ALA A 8 -15.27 2.39 0.35
CA ALA A 8 -15.16 2.87 1.73
C ALA A 8 -14.49 4.24 1.71
N ALA A 9 -15.32 5.29 1.66
CA ALA A 9 -14.89 6.62 2.04
C ALA A 9 -15.10 6.71 3.56
N ASP A 10 -14.06 6.40 4.33
CA ASP A 10 -14.02 6.82 5.72
C ASP A 10 -12.58 7.05 6.16
N ARG A 11 -12.23 8.32 6.44
CA ARG A 11 -11.01 8.65 7.16
C ARG A 11 -11.25 8.32 8.61
N LEU A 12 -11.10 7.05 8.96
CA LEU A 12 -10.90 6.66 10.34
C LEU A 12 -9.48 7.08 10.73
N ALA A 13 -9.40 8.23 11.41
CA ALA A 13 -8.27 8.53 12.27
C ALA A 13 -8.17 7.39 13.28
N VAL A 14 -7.25 6.45 13.04
CA VAL A 14 -6.90 5.43 14.03
C VAL A 14 -6.23 6.17 15.18
N ALA A 15 -6.98 6.34 16.26
CA ALA A 15 -6.47 6.91 17.50
C ALA A 15 -5.33 6.03 18.01
N SER A 16 -4.13 6.59 17.99
CA SER A 16 -2.93 6.01 18.58
C SER A 16 -3.12 5.80 20.07
N LEU A 17 -3.29 4.55 20.49
CA LEU A 17 -3.10 4.13 21.86
C LEU A 17 -1.97 3.10 21.91
N GLY A 18 -0.79 3.57 22.31
CA GLY A 18 0.14 2.75 23.09
C GLY A 18 1.18 1.89 22.35
N CYS A 19 1.94 2.45 21.41
CA CYS A 19 3.39 2.17 21.26
C CYS A 19 3.95 3.05 20.13
N SER A 20 5.05 3.73 20.41
CA SER A 20 5.66 4.74 19.55
C SER A 20 6.28 4.13 18.29
N ARG A 21 5.49 3.98 17.22
CA ARG A 21 5.90 4.09 15.82
C ARG A 21 4.71 4.68 15.08
N ASP A 22 4.92 5.77 14.34
CA ASP A 22 3.91 6.29 13.43
C ASP A 22 3.41 5.14 12.53
N PRO A 23 2.12 4.77 12.58
CA PRO A 23 1.56 3.62 11.84
C PRO A 23 1.56 3.82 10.31
N LEU A 24 2.15 4.91 9.83
CA LEU A 24 2.28 5.31 8.42
C LEU A 24 3.75 5.60 8.03
N SER A 25 4.73 4.98 8.69
CA SER A 25 6.18 5.22 8.43
C SER A 25 6.73 4.46 7.21
N GLY A 26 5.86 4.00 6.31
CA GLY A 26 6.25 3.36 5.05
C GLY A 26 6.82 4.37 4.05
N PRO A 27 7.69 3.96 3.10
CA PRO A 27 8.06 4.82 1.99
C PRO A 27 6.81 5.17 1.20
N VAL A 28 6.78 6.42 0.78
CA VAL A 28 5.81 6.93 -0.16
C VAL A 28 6.47 6.98 -1.53
N LEU A 29 5.90 6.26 -2.49
CA LEU A 29 6.27 6.31 -3.89
C LEU A 29 5.23 7.15 -4.62
N GLN A 30 5.66 8.09 -5.46
CA GLN A 30 4.73 8.96 -6.17
C GLN A 30 5.17 9.21 -7.61
N ALA A 31 4.20 9.40 -8.49
CA ALA A 31 4.42 9.95 -9.83
C ALA A 31 3.35 10.97 -10.17
N HIS A 32 3.73 11.91 -11.01
CA HIS A 32 2.86 12.93 -11.57
C HIS A 32 2.77 12.71 -13.07
N GLY A 33 1.56 12.73 -13.60
CA GLY A 33 1.27 12.59 -15.02
C GLY A 33 0.23 13.59 -15.49
N HIS A 34 -0.09 13.50 -16.78
CA HIS A 34 -1.13 14.34 -17.38
C HIS A 34 -2.53 14.08 -16.79
N LYS A 35 -2.78 12.86 -16.29
CA LYS A 35 -4.06 12.48 -15.67
C LYS A 35 -4.17 12.86 -14.20
N GLY A 36 -3.08 13.26 -13.55
CA GLY A 36 -3.03 13.61 -12.14
C GLY A 36 -1.83 12.97 -11.43
N THR A 37 -1.96 12.82 -10.13
CA THR A 37 -0.94 12.24 -9.26
C THR A 37 -1.40 10.88 -8.76
N ILE A 38 -0.49 9.91 -8.75
CA ILE A 38 -0.68 8.62 -8.07
C ILE A 38 0.40 8.43 -7.03
N GLN A 39 0.00 7.94 -5.86
CA GLN A 39 0.85 7.70 -4.72
C GLN A 39 0.61 6.30 -4.15
N PHE A 40 1.68 5.66 -3.71
CA PHE A 40 1.66 4.39 -2.98
C PHE A 40 2.39 4.54 -1.66
N LEU A 41 1.75 4.13 -0.56
CA LEU A 41 2.38 3.91 0.73
C LEU A 41 2.56 2.41 0.93
N LEU A 42 3.77 1.96 1.25
CA LEU A 42 4.07 0.54 1.47
C LEU A 42 4.52 0.30 2.90
N GLN A 43 3.93 -0.68 3.57
CA GLN A 43 4.32 -1.03 4.93
C GLN A 43 4.37 -2.55 5.09
N GLY A 44 5.54 -3.07 5.46
CA GLY A 44 5.66 -4.45 5.91
C GLY A 44 4.90 -4.63 7.23
N THR A 45 4.14 -5.71 7.34
CA THR A 45 3.41 -6.12 8.55
C THR A 45 3.71 -7.59 8.85
N PRO A 46 3.47 -8.09 10.08
CA PRO A 46 3.58 -9.52 10.37
C PRO A 46 2.67 -10.41 9.50
N GLY A 47 1.56 -9.84 8.98
CA GLY A 47 0.61 -10.52 8.10
C GLY A 47 0.91 -10.39 6.61
N GLY A 48 2.07 -9.84 6.22
CA GLY A 48 2.44 -9.58 4.82
C GLY A 48 2.63 -8.09 4.52
N LEU A 49 2.25 -7.63 3.33
CA LEU A 49 2.50 -6.26 2.88
C LEU A 49 1.22 -5.44 2.81
N TYR A 50 1.15 -4.36 3.60
CA TYR A 50 0.12 -3.33 3.46
C TYR A 50 0.52 -2.34 2.35
N VAL A 51 -0.43 -2.06 1.47
CA VAL A 51 -0.30 -1.07 0.40
C VAL A 51 -1.51 -0.14 0.43
N GLU A 52 -1.25 1.16 0.53
CA GLU A 52 -2.26 2.16 0.26
C GLU A 52 -1.97 2.80 -1.10
N ARG A 53 -2.97 2.81 -1.97
CA ARG A 53 -2.96 3.51 -3.25
C ARG A 53 -3.84 4.75 -3.12
N ASP A 54 -3.27 5.90 -3.42
CA ASP A 54 -3.96 7.18 -3.46
C ASP A 54 -3.84 7.78 -4.86
N GLU A 55 -4.96 7.86 -5.55
CA GLU A 55 -5.07 8.42 -6.89
C GLU A 55 -5.80 9.74 -6.85
N CYS A 56 -5.08 10.81 -7.18
CA CYS A 56 -5.56 12.18 -7.23
C CYS A 56 -5.59 12.66 -8.69
N PRO A 57 -6.67 12.38 -9.44
CA PRO A 57 -6.75 12.78 -10.83
C PRO A 57 -6.84 14.31 -10.96
N THR A 58 -6.30 14.88 -12.06
CA THR A 58 -6.40 16.32 -12.37
C THR A 58 -7.86 16.78 -12.48
N HIS A 59 -8.72 15.90 -12.98
CA HIS A 59 -10.16 16.09 -13.07
C HIS A 59 -10.87 14.87 -12.51
N GLY A 60 -11.86 15.09 -11.64
CA GLY A 60 -12.67 14.02 -11.05
C GLY A 60 -12.43 13.85 -9.56
N VAL A 61 -12.66 12.63 -9.07
CA VAL A 61 -12.69 12.32 -7.63
C VAL A 61 -11.43 11.58 -7.22
N ARG A 62 -10.79 12.06 -6.15
CA ARG A 62 -9.69 11.36 -5.49
C ARG A 62 -10.16 10.01 -4.95
N THR A 63 -9.38 8.96 -5.20
CA THR A 63 -9.68 7.60 -4.73
C THR A 63 -8.53 7.08 -3.88
N ILE A 64 -8.85 6.57 -2.70
CA ILE A 64 -7.88 5.89 -1.82
C ILE A 64 -8.33 4.44 -1.67
N GLN A 65 -7.38 3.50 -1.82
CA GLN A 65 -7.60 2.07 -1.69
C GLN A 65 -6.54 1.51 -0.74
N SER A 66 -6.97 0.72 0.24
CA SER A 66 -6.09 0.03 1.17
C SER A 66 -6.16 -1.47 0.90
N LEU A 67 -4.99 -2.09 0.74
CA LEU A 67 -4.81 -3.48 0.38
C LEU A 67 -3.82 -4.13 1.36
N LEU A 68 -4.08 -5.38 1.72
CA LEU A 68 -3.14 -6.21 2.48
C LEU A 68 -2.91 -7.48 1.68
N PHE A 69 -1.65 -7.73 1.33
CA PHE A 69 -1.23 -8.92 0.61
C PHE A 69 -0.57 -9.89 1.59
N ALA A 70 -1.10 -11.11 1.68
CA ALA A 70 -0.51 -12.15 2.52
C ALA A 70 0.72 -12.79 1.85
N GLU A 71 0.72 -12.88 0.51
CA GLU A 71 1.75 -13.57 -0.27
C GLU A 71 2.42 -12.67 -1.30
N ARG A 72 3.74 -12.85 -1.48
CA ARG A 72 4.57 -12.06 -2.43
C ARG A 72 4.01 -12.14 -3.85
N ASP A 73 3.60 -13.33 -4.27
CA ASP A 73 3.11 -13.59 -5.62
C ASP A 73 1.74 -12.98 -5.88
N GLU A 74 0.92 -12.77 -4.84
CA GLU A 74 -0.34 -12.04 -4.96
C GLU A 74 -0.08 -10.55 -5.24
N PHE A 75 0.85 -9.96 -4.49
CA PHE A 75 1.27 -8.58 -4.69
C PHE A 75 1.87 -8.35 -6.09
N LEU A 76 2.78 -9.22 -6.55
CA LEU A 76 3.39 -9.08 -7.87
C LEU A 76 2.35 -9.17 -8.99
N ARG A 77 1.42 -10.14 -8.91
CA ARG A 77 0.31 -10.24 -9.87
C ARG A 77 -0.57 -8.99 -9.87
N TRP A 78 -0.84 -8.42 -8.71
CA TRP A 78 -1.58 -7.16 -8.61
C TRP A 78 -0.82 -6.00 -9.29
N CYS A 79 0.50 -5.91 -9.12
CA CYS A 79 1.31 -4.91 -9.83
C CYS A 79 1.27 -5.09 -11.36
N ASP A 80 1.38 -6.32 -11.85
CA ASP A 80 1.37 -6.62 -13.29
C ASP A 80 0.00 -6.36 -13.96
N GLU A 81 -1.09 -6.43 -13.19
CA GLU A 81 -2.44 -6.08 -13.66
C GLU A 81 -2.74 -4.56 -13.56
N ASP A 82 -1.91 -3.78 -12.86
CA ASP A 82 -2.17 -2.37 -12.62
C ASP A 82 -1.76 -1.48 -13.82
N PRO A 83 -2.67 -0.60 -14.32
CA PRO A 83 -2.36 0.30 -15.42
C PRO A 83 -1.16 1.24 -15.20
N VAL A 84 -0.73 1.44 -13.95
CA VAL A 84 0.45 2.24 -13.58
C VAL A 84 1.71 1.77 -14.31
N LEU A 85 1.80 0.50 -14.70
CA LEU A 85 2.94 -0.03 -15.45
C LEU A 85 3.10 0.68 -16.81
N PHE A 86 2.00 1.08 -17.45
CA PHE A 86 2.01 1.77 -18.73
C PHE A 86 2.13 3.28 -18.56
N GLU A 87 1.47 3.85 -17.55
CA GLU A 87 1.43 5.30 -17.34
C GLU A 87 2.70 5.83 -16.66
N HIS A 88 3.26 5.04 -15.74
CA HIS A 88 4.41 5.39 -14.93
C HIS A 88 5.37 4.18 -14.76
N PRO A 89 6.07 3.75 -15.82
CA PRO A 89 6.90 2.52 -15.78
C PRO A 89 7.96 2.53 -14.68
N LEU A 90 8.60 3.68 -14.42
CA LEU A 90 9.59 3.82 -13.35
C LEU A 90 8.98 3.76 -11.94
N LEU A 91 7.72 4.18 -11.79
CA LEU A 91 7.00 4.02 -10.52
C LEU A 91 6.65 2.56 -10.29
N HIS A 92 6.22 1.85 -11.34
CA HIS A 92 5.93 0.42 -11.30
C HIS A 92 7.15 -0.42 -10.86
N GLU A 93 8.30 -0.23 -11.50
CA GLU A 93 9.56 -0.91 -11.12
C GLU A 93 9.94 -0.65 -9.66
N ARG A 94 9.79 0.61 -9.21
CA ARG A 94 10.04 0.98 -7.82
C ARG A 94 9.04 0.35 -6.87
N LEU A 95 7.76 0.28 -7.25
CA LEU A 95 6.69 -0.29 -6.45
C LEU A 95 6.98 -1.77 -6.16
N GLN A 96 7.26 -2.56 -7.20
CA GLN A 96 7.59 -3.98 -7.06
C GLN A 96 8.81 -4.17 -6.15
N ARG A 97 9.92 -3.49 -6.46
CA ARG A 97 11.16 -3.61 -5.69
C ARG A 97 10.98 -3.22 -4.23
N THR A 98 10.40 -2.05 -3.96
CA THR A 98 10.19 -1.53 -2.60
C THR A 98 9.21 -2.37 -1.79
N GLY A 99 8.22 -2.99 -2.45
CA GLY A 99 7.31 -3.93 -1.82
C GLY A 99 8.01 -5.23 -1.42
N LEU A 100 8.81 -5.82 -2.32
CA LEU A 100 9.58 -7.03 -2.04
C LEU A 100 10.63 -6.82 -0.93
N GLU A 101 11.29 -5.67 -0.90
CA GLU A 101 12.25 -5.28 0.15
C GLU A 101 11.60 -5.19 1.55
N ARG A 102 10.28 -5.02 1.62
CA ARG A 102 9.52 -4.89 2.88
C ARG A 102 8.73 -6.12 3.26
N TRP A 103 8.82 -7.16 2.46
CA TRP A 103 8.26 -8.44 2.83
C TRP A 103 9.06 -9.03 3.99
N ASP A 104 8.35 -9.54 5.00
CA ASP A 104 8.91 -10.08 6.25
C ASP A 104 9.64 -9.02 7.09
N PRO A 105 8.92 -8.03 7.64
CA PRO A 105 9.50 -7.22 8.71
C PRO A 105 9.82 -8.14 9.89
N GLU A 106 11.02 -8.04 10.45
CA GLU A 106 11.38 -8.69 11.72
C GLU A 106 10.22 -8.56 12.72
N PRO A 107 9.78 -9.66 13.37
CA PRO A 107 8.61 -9.65 14.23
C PRO A 107 8.77 -8.55 15.28
N GLY A 108 7.75 -7.68 15.34
CA GLY A 108 7.73 -6.57 16.27
C GLY A 108 7.87 -7.08 17.71
N PRO A 109 8.44 -6.28 18.63
CA PRO A 109 8.63 -6.70 20.03
C PRO A 109 7.34 -7.14 20.74
N CYS A 110 6.16 -6.75 20.25
CA CYS A 110 4.88 -7.20 20.79
C CYS A 110 4.59 -8.71 20.62
N GLU A 111 5.09 -9.37 19.57
CA GLU A 111 4.86 -10.81 19.35
C GLU A 111 5.80 -11.70 20.17
N ARG A 112 6.95 -11.17 20.63
CA ARG A 112 7.91 -11.92 21.46
C ARG A 112 7.40 -12.23 22.87
N THR A 113 6.37 -11.55 23.34
CA THR A 113 5.84 -11.68 24.70
C THR A 113 4.70 -12.70 24.81
N ALA A 114 4.21 -13.24 23.70
CA ALA A 114 3.06 -14.16 23.67
C ALA A 114 3.44 -15.66 23.80
N LEU A 115 4.73 -15.98 23.94
CA LEU A 115 5.24 -17.34 24.14
C LEU A 115 5.99 -17.42 25.48
N ARG A 116 5.29 -17.26 26.61
CA ARG A 116 5.74 -17.71 27.93
C ARG A 116 4.58 -18.20 28.78
#